data_AF-A0A1I6LH66-F1
#
_entry.id   AF-A0A1I6LH66-F1
#
_cell.length_a   1.000
_cell.length_b   1.000
_cell.length_c   1.000
_cell.angle_alpha   90.00
_cell.angle_beta   90.00
_cell.angle_gamma   90.00
#
_symmetry.space_group_name_H-M   'P 1'
#
loop_
_entity.id
_entity.type
_entity.pdbx_description
1 polymer ?
#
loop_
_entity_poly.entity_id
_entity_poly.type
_entity_poly.pdbx_seq_one_letter_code
_entity_poly.pdbx_strand_id
1 'polypeptide(L)' 'MTEFEGQVLADLSVLKSQMNELIGIGQPGRLHELEQRVSGHERAMQRLKGMAGAFGGLLTAVHGLIAYFGGKH' A
#
# COMPACT_ATOMS: atom_id res chain seq x y z
N MET A 1 19.20 34.50 -26.85
CA MET A 1 18.21 33.53 -26.31
C MET A 1 16.85 34.03 -26.73
N THR A 2 16.02 33.18 -27.32
CA THR A 2 14.66 33.56 -27.73
C THR A 2 13.72 33.61 -26.52
N GLU A 3 12.61 34.34 -26.61
CA GLU A 3 11.59 34.42 -25.55
C GLU A 3 11.04 33.03 -25.20
N PHE A 4 10.81 32.21 -26.23
CA PHE A 4 10.40 30.82 -26.10
C PHE A 4 11.41 29.98 -25.31
N GLU A 5 12.71 30.06 -25.64
CA GLU A 5 13.76 29.35 -24.90
C GLU A 5 13.80 29.76 -23.43
N GLY A 6 13.62 31.05 -23.14
CA GLY A 6 13.57 31.57 -21.78
C GLY A 6 12.40 30.99 -20.98
N GLN A 7 11.22 30.94 -21.57
CA GLN A 7 10.03 30.38 -20.94
C GLN A 7 10.15 28.88 -20.69
N VAL A 8 10.62 28.11 -21.68
CA VAL A 8 10.81 26.67 -21.54
C VAL A 8 11.80 26.32 -20.43
N LEU A 9 12.90 27.08 -20.32
CA LEU A 9 13.88 26.87 -19.26
C LEU A 9 13.32 27.21 -17.88
N ALA A 10 12.50 28.26 -17.77
CA ALA A 10 11.81 28.59 -16.53
C ALA A 10 10.88 27.45 -16.08
N ASP A 11 10.06 26.93 -16.99
CA ASP A 11 9.12 25.84 -16.70
C ASP A 11 9.85 24.54 -16.31
N LEU A 12 10.91 24.18 -17.03
CA LEU A 12 11.76 23.03 -16.70
C LEU A 12 12.43 23.16 -15.34
N SER A 13 12.82 24.38 -14.95
CA SER A 13 13.43 24.61 -13.63
C SER A 13 12.43 24.37 -12.50
N VAL A 14 11.18 24.81 -12.67
CA VAL A 14 10.08 24.56 -11.72
C VAL A 14 9.75 23.08 -11.66
N LEU A 15 9.61 22.43 -12.81
CA LEU A 15 9.34 20.98 -12.88
C LEU A 15 10.44 20.18 -12.18
N LYS A 16 11.71 20.52 -12.42
CA LYS A 16 12.85 19.86 -11.76
C LYS A 16 12.78 20.05 -10.23
N SER A 17 12.43 21.23 -9.76
CA SER A 17 12.28 21.50 -8.32
C SER A 17 11.15 20.65 -7.71
N GLN A 18 10.02 20.54 -8.39
CA GLN A 18 8.89 19.73 -7.91
C GLN A 18 9.23 18.24 -7.89
N MET A 19 9.90 17.75 -8.94
CA MET A 19 10.35 16.36 -9.03
C MET A 19 11.36 16.01 -7.94
N ASN A 20 12.28 16.93 -7.65
CA ASN A 20 13.24 16.78 -6.57
C ASN A 20 12.57 16.64 -5.20
N GLU A 21 11.49 17.37 -4.94
CA GLU A 21 10.73 17.25 -3.70
C GLU A 21 9.92 15.95 -3.63
N LEU A 22 9.42 15.49 -4.78
CA LEU A 22 8.58 14.30 -4.88
C LEU A 22 9.38 13.01 -4.75
N ILE A 23 10.51 12.92 -5.46
CA ILE A 23 11.43 11.77 -5.45
C ILE A 23 12.41 11.85 -4.27
N GLY A 24 12.86 13.06 -3.94
CA GLY A 24 13.95 13.28 -3.00
C GLY A 24 15.32 13.31 -3.68
N ILE A 25 16.27 14.06 -3.11
CA ILE A 25 17.64 14.15 -3.60
C ILE A 25 18.60 13.68 -2.50
N GLY A 26 18.77 12.36 -2.37
CA GLY A 26 19.61 11.76 -1.32
C GLY A 26 18.96 11.73 0.08
N GLN A 27 17.78 12.32 0.23
CA GLN A 27 16.86 12.10 1.34
C GLN A 27 15.51 11.64 0.77
N PRO A 28 14.69 10.91 1.55
CA PRO A 28 13.41 10.43 1.06
C PRO A 28 12.47 11.58 0.70
N GLY A 29 11.92 11.57 -0.52
CA GLY A 29 10.88 12.51 -0.94
C GLY A 29 9.48 12.07 -0.50
N ARG A 30 8.48 12.89 -0.83
CA ARG A 30 7.07 12.62 -0.47
C ARG A 30 6.55 11.27 -0.98
N LEU A 31 7.05 10.79 -2.12
CA LEU A 31 6.64 9.50 -2.66
C LEU A 31 7.08 8.36 -1.74
N HIS A 32 8.25 8.45 -1.13
CA HIS A 32 8.74 7.46 -0.18
C HIS A 32 7.89 7.40 1.09
N GLU A 33 7.44 8.55 1.60
CA GLU A 33 6.51 8.58 2.75
C GLU A 33 5.19 7.88 2.42
N LEU A 34 4.70 8.07 1.19
CA LEU A 34 3.49 7.39 0.72
C LEU A 34 3.70 5.88 0.65
N GLU A 35 4.81 5.43 0.07
CA GLU A 35 5.18 4.01 0.00
C GLU A 35 5.28 3.39 1.39
N GLN A 36 5.88 4.09 2.37
CA GLN A 36 5.96 3.61 3.74
C GLN A 36 4.57 3.43 4.36
N ARG A 37 3.66 4.40 4.16
CA ARG A 37 2.28 4.32 4.65
C ARG A 37 1.51 3.17 4.00
N VAL A 38 1.66 2.99 2.69
CA VAL A 38 1.03 1.90 1.93
C VAL A 38 1.57 0.54 2.40
N SER A 39 2.89 0.39 2.51
CA SER A 39 3.52 -0.83 3.02
C SER A 39 3.07 -1.18 4.45
N GLY A 40 2.86 -0.16 5.29
CA GLY A 40 2.27 -0.35 6.62
C GLY A 40 0.84 -0.90 6.56
N HIS A 41 0.00 -0.34 5.69
CA HIS A 41 -1.38 -0.82 5.47
C HIS A 41 -1.41 -2.24 4.92
N GLU A 42 -0.56 -2.57 3.95
CA GLU A 42 -0.46 -3.92 3.37
C GLU A 42 -0.11 -4.95 4.43
N ARG A 43 0.87 -4.65 5.30
CA ARG A 43 1.24 -5.55 6.42
C ARG A 43 0.09 -5.74 7.40
N ALA A 44 -0.62 -4.67 7.75
CA ALA A 44 -1.78 -4.76 8.63
C ALA A 44 -2.89 -5.61 7.99
N MET A 45 -3.18 -5.38 6.71
CA MET A 45 -4.19 -6.13 5.96
C MET A 45 -3.83 -7.60 5.82
N GLN A 46 -2.55 -7.92 5.59
CA GLN A 46 -2.07 -9.28 5.52
C GLN A 46 -2.26 -10.02 6.85
N ARG A 47 -1.97 -9.38 7.98
CA ARG A 47 -2.21 -9.95 9.31
C ARG A 47 -3.70 -10.19 9.56
N LEU A 48 -4.55 -9.22 9.24
CA LEU A 48 -6.00 -9.35 9.34
C LEU A 48 -6.53 -10.50 8.48
N LYS A 49 -6.04 -10.65 7.25
CA LYS A 49 -6.38 -11.78 6.37
C LYS A 49 -5.97 -13.12 7.00
N GLY A 50 -4.77 -13.21 7.58
CA GLY A 50 -4.32 -14.39 8.29
C GLY A 50 -5.22 -14.76 9.46
N MET A 51 -5.59 -13.77 10.28
CA MET A 51 -6.52 -13.96 11.40
C MET A 51 -7.90 -14.41 10.91
N ALA A 52 -8.48 -13.71 9.92
CA ALA A 52 -9.77 -14.06 9.35
C ALA A 52 -9.77 -15.48 8.77
N GLY A 53 -8.69 -15.89 8.10
CA GLY A 53 -8.51 -17.25 7.61
C GLY A 53 -8.47 -18.29 8.73
N ALA A 54 -7.74 -18.02 9.81
CA ALA A 54 -7.68 -18.90 10.98
C ALA A 54 -9.04 -19.04 11.68
N PHE A 55 -9.74 -17.91 11.92
CA PHE A 55 -11.08 -17.92 12.49
C PHE A 55 -12.08 -18.63 11.60
N GLY A 56 -12.06 -18.36 10.30
CA GLY A 56 -12.90 -19.05 9.32
C GLY A 56 -12.66 -20.55 9.33
N GLY A 57 -11.40 -20.99 9.28
CA GLY A 57 -11.03 -22.40 9.36
C GLY A 57 -11.50 -23.07 10.65
N LEU A 58 -11.34 -22.41 11.80
CA LEU A 58 -11.82 -22.92 13.09
C LEU A 58 -13.34 -23.05 13.11
N LEU A 59 -14.07 -22.04 12.65
CA LEU A 59 -15.53 -22.08 12.56
C LEU A 59 -16.01 -23.20 11.63
N THR A 60 -15.36 -23.39 10.48
CA THR A 60 -15.66 -24.49 9.57
C THR A 60 -15.40 -25.85 10.23
N ALA A 61 -14.29 -26.00 10.95
CA ALA A 61 -13.99 -27.25 11.67
C ALA A 61 -15.04 -27.56 12.75
N VAL A 62 -15.45 -26.56 13.52
CA VAL A 62 -16.51 -26.69 14.53
C VAL A 62 -17.83 -27.10 13.87
N HIS A 63 -18.23 -26.43 12.78
CA HIS A 63 -19.44 -26.80 12.03
C HIS A 63 -19.37 -28.22 11.48
N GLY A 64 -18.21 -28.61 10.94
CA GLY A 64 -17.99 -29.98 10.45
C GLY A 64 -18.12 -31.02 11.55
N LEU A 65 -17.57 -30.77 12.74
CA LEU A 65 -17.71 -31.66 13.90
C LEU A 65 -19.18 -31.76 14.35
N ILE A 66 -19.87 -30.62 14.48
CA ILE A 66 -21.29 -30.60 14.86
C ILE A 66 -22.13 -31.37 13.84
N ALA A 67 -21.91 -31.17 12.53
CA ALA A 67 -22.62 -31.91 11.49
C ALA A 67 -22.31 -33.42 11.53
N TYR A 68 -21.06 -33.80 11.78
CA TYR A 68 -20.63 -35.19 11.86
C TYR A 68 -21.24 -35.93 13.07
N PHE A 69 -21.25 -35.30 14.25
CA PHE A 69 -21.81 -35.90 15.46
C PHE A 69 -23.33 -35.75 15.57
N GLY A 70 -23.88 -34.64 15.08
CA GLY A 70 -25.32 -34.37 15.08
C GLY A 70 -26.09 -35.10 13.98
N GLY A 71 -25.48 -35.41 12.84
CA GLY A 71 -26.07 -36.22 11.78
C GLY A 71 -26.04 -37.73 12.04
N LYS A 72 -25.54 -38.16 13.22
CA LYS A 72 -25.42 -39.56 13.61
C LYS A 72 -26.61 -40.07 14.46
N HIS A 73 -27.72 -39.33 14.48
CA HIS A 73 -28.99 -39.71 15.12
C HIS A 73 -30.13 -39.74 14.10
#